data_AF-A0A8C3YFI6-F1
#
_entry.id   AF-A0A8C3YFI6-F1
#
_cell.length_a   1.000
_cell.length_b   1.000
_cell.length_c   1.000
_cell.angle_alpha   90.00
_cell.angle_beta   90.00
_cell.angle_gamma   90.00
#
_symmetry.space_group_name_H-M   'P 1'
#
loop_
_entity.id
_entity.type
_entity.pdbx_description
1 polymer ?
#
loop_
_entity_poly.entity_id
_entity_poly.type
_entity_poly.pdbx_seq_one_letter_code
_entity_poly.pdbx_strand_id
1 'polypeptide(L)'
;MILYIENPKDSTPKLLELINKFSKVAGYKVNLQKSIAFLYTNDEIVEKEYQNILPFKTAPQKMKYLGINLTKEVKDLYTENYKTLIKEIKEDKRNGKIFHAHGPEKLIL
;
A
#
# COMPACT_ATOMS: atom_id res chain seq x y z
N MET A 1 -2.11 5.48 -6.27
CA MET A 1 -2.47 5.53 -4.84
C MET A 1 -2.87 4.14 -4.40
N ILE A 2 -2.58 3.75 -3.16
CA ILE A 2 -3.01 2.46 -2.59
C ILE A 2 -3.94 2.78 -1.41
N LEU A 3 -5.10 2.14 -1.37
CA LEU A 3 -6.14 2.40 -0.38
C LEU A 3 -6.56 1.12 0.32
N TYR A 4 -6.98 1.25 1.59
CA TYR A 4 -7.75 0.26 2.31
C TYR A 4 -9.12 0.87 2.59
N ILE A 5 -10.18 0.23 2.10
CA ILE A 5 -11.53 0.78 2.12
C ILE A 5 -12.43 -0.15 2.92
N GLU A 6 -12.99 0.39 4.00
CA GLU A 6 -14.10 -0.21 4.74
C GLU A 6 -15.40 0.50 4.31
N ASN A 7 -16.50 -0.25 4.26
CA ASN A 7 -17.83 0.25 3.86
C ASN A 7 -17.81 1.08 2.54
N PRO A 8 -17.47 0.47 1.39
CA PRO A 8 -17.23 1.21 0.14
C PRO A 8 -18.37 2.12 -0.34
N LYS A 9 -19.64 1.80 -0.03
CA LYS A 9 -20.82 2.64 -0.37
C LYS A 9 -20.71 4.02 0.24
N ASP A 10 -20.27 4.11 1.50
CA ASP A 10 -20.27 5.36 2.25
C ASP A 10 -18.93 6.09 2.17
N SER A 11 -17.83 5.34 2.13
CA SER A 11 -16.47 5.90 2.20
C SER A 11 -15.95 6.37 0.84
N THR A 12 -16.27 5.68 -0.25
CA THR A 12 -15.76 6.02 -1.59
C THR A 12 -16.20 7.42 -2.06
N PRO A 13 -17.49 7.82 -1.95
CA PRO A 13 -17.92 9.14 -2.39
C PRO A 13 -17.20 10.27 -1.62
N LYS A 14 -17.08 10.13 -0.30
CA LYS A 14 -16.39 11.10 0.56
C LYS A 14 -14.90 11.20 0.22
N LEU A 15 -14.25 10.07 -0.04
CA LEU A 15 -12.84 10.03 -0.43
C LEU A 15 -12.60 10.73 -1.78
N LEU A 16 -13.47 10.50 -2.78
CA LEU A 16 -13.35 11.17 -4.08
C LEU A 16 -13.53 12.68 -3.97
N GLU A 17 -14.45 13.14 -3.12
CA GLU A 17 -14.65 14.57 -2.85
C GLU A 17 -13.38 15.20 -2.25
N LEU A 18 -12.78 14.55 -1.24
CA LEU A 18 -11.54 15.00 -0.61
C LEU A 18 -10.37 15.03 -1.60
N ILE A 19 -10.20 13.98 -2.40
CA ILE A 19 -9.17 13.92 -3.45
C ILE A 19 -9.36 15.07 -4.43
N ASN A 20 -10.59 15.35 -4.87
CA ASN A 20 -10.86 16.44 -5.80
C ASN A 20 -10.57 17.81 -5.18
N LYS A 21 -10.98 18.04 -3.93
CA LYS A 21 -10.66 19.27 -3.19
C LYS A 21 -9.15 19.47 -3.06
N PHE A 22 -8.42 18.45 -2.63
CA PHE A 22 -6.96 18.50 -2.50
C PHE A 22 -6.26 18.71 -3.85
N SER A 23 -6.74 18.00 -4.89
CA SER A 23 -6.22 18.10 -6.26
C SER A 23 -6.30 19.53 -6.81
N LYS A 24 -7.40 20.24 -6.52
CA LYS A 24 -7.58 21.65 -6.91
C LYS A 24 -6.58 22.59 -6.23
N VAL A 25 -6.29 22.36 -4.95
CA VAL A 25 -5.33 23.16 -4.18
C VAL A 25 -3.89 22.86 -4.61
N ALA A 26 -3.56 21.58 -4.77
CA ALA A 26 -2.19 21.14 -5.04
C ALA A 26 -1.82 21.17 -6.53
N GLY A 27 -2.79 21.30 -7.44
CA GLY A 27 -2.57 21.28 -8.88
C GLY A 27 -2.27 19.89 -9.47
N TYR A 28 -2.43 18.82 -8.68
CA TYR A 28 -2.18 17.44 -9.12
C TYR A 28 -3.48 16.69 -9.42
N LYS A 29 -3.47 15.81 -10.41
CA LYS A 29 -4.58 14.91 -10.74
C LYS A 29 -4.23 13.48 -10.37
N VAL A 30 -5.03 12.87 -9.50
CA VAL A 30 -4.89 11.44 -9.17
C VAL A 30 -5.29 10.57 -10.37
N ASN A 31 -4.44 9.60 -10.71
CA ASN A 31 -4.78 8.57 -11.70
C ASN A 31 -5.54 7.42 -11.01
N LEU A 32 -6.86 7.41 -11.18
CA LEU A 32 -7.75 6.42 -10.57
C LEU A 32 -7.53 5.01 -11.13
N GLN A 33 -7.24 4.88 -12.44
CA GLN A 33 -6.99 3.58 -13.09
C GLN A 33 -5.72 2.90 -12.58
N LYS A 34 -4.69 3.68 -12.23
CA LYS A 34 -3.44 3.17 -11.61
C LYS A 34 -3.54 3.05 -10.09
N SER A 35 -4.66 3.48 -9.50
CA SER A 35 -4.86 3.39 -8.06
C SER A 35 -5.53 2.06 -7.71
N ILE A 36 -5.07 1.48 -6.61
CA ILE A 36 -5.46 0.15 -6.16
C ILE A 36 -6.15 0.26 -4.81
N ALA A 37 -7.23 -0.49 -4.60
CA ALA A 37 -7.97 -0.53 -3.35
C ALA A 37 -8.10 -1.96 -2.82
N PHE A 38 -7.66 -2.18 -1.58
CA PHE A 38 -8.01 -3.36 -0.79
C PHE A 38 -9.35 -3.12 -0.12
N LEU A 39 -10.29 -4.05 -0.28
CA LEU A 39 -11.59 -4.00 0.38
C LEU A 39 -11.53 -4.74 1.70
N TYR A 40 -11.85 -4.07 2.80
CA TYR A 40 -11.89 -4.68 4.11
C TYR A 40 -13.27 -5.30 4.35
N THR A 41 -13.52 -6.43 3.69
CA THR A 41 -14.72 -7.24 3.87
C THR A 41 -14.35 -8.73 3.80
N ASN A 42 -14.97 -9.52 4.67
CA ASN A 42 -14.88 -10.99 4.66
C ASN A 42 -15.99 -11.63 3.83
N ASP A 43 -16.97 -10.84 3.36
CA ASP A 43 -18.06 -11.30 2.51
C ASP A 43 -17.67 -11.18 1.04
N GLU A 44 -17.47 -12.33 0.38
CA GLU A 44 -17.08 -12.41 -1.03
C GLU A 44 -18.14 -11.88 -1.99
N ILE A 45 -19.43 -12.00 -1.64
CA ILE A 45 -20.54 -11.51 -2.47
C ILE A 45 -20.50 -9.99 -2.48
N VAL A 46 -20.40 -9.40 -1.29
CA VAL A 46 -20.27 -7.96 -1.09
C VAL A 46 -18.99 -7.43 -1.75
N GLU A 47 -17.88 -8.17 -1.67
CA GLU A 47 -16.64 -7.80 -2.34
C GLU A 47 -16.81 -7.73 -3.87
N LYS A 48 -17.45 -8.73 -4.49
CA LYS A 48 -17.73 -8.74 -5.94
C LYS A 48 -18.71 -7.63 -6.35
N GLU A 49 -19.72 -7.33 -5.54
CA GLU A 49 -20.63 -6.20 -5.78
C GLU A 49 -19.82 -4.89 -5.87
N TYR A 50 -18.90 -4.68 -4.93
CA TYR A 50 -18.10 -3.45 -4.88
C TYR A 50 -16.98 -3.36 -5.90
N GLN A 51 -16.41 -4.49 -6.31
CA GLN A 51 -15.41 -4.52 -7.38
C GLN A 51 -15.90 -3.81 -8.66
N ASN A 52 -17.20 -3.88 -8.95
CA ASN A 52 -17.78 -3.26 -10.14
C ASN A 52 -18.17 -1.78 -9.95
N ILE A 53 -18.32 -1.32 -8.70
CA ILE A 53 -18.78 0.04 -8.37
C ILE A 53 -17.59 0.98 -8.16
N LEU A 54 -16.44 0.45 -7.72
CA LEU A 54 -15.29 1.26 -7.36
C LEU A 54 -14.62 1.88 -8.59
N PRO A 55 -14.22 3.15 -8.50
CA PRO A 55 -13.43 3.79 -9.55
C PRO A 55 -11.95 3.37 -9.53
N PHE A 56 -11.56 2.56 -8.55
CA PHE A 56 -10.20 2.06 -8.35
C PHE A 56 -10.11 0.61 -8.80
N LYS A 57 -8.91 0.16 -9.17
CA LYS A 57 -8.68 -1.27 -9.41
C LYS A 57 -8.69 -1.99 -8.07
N THR A 58 -9.45 -3.07 -7.95
CA THR A 58 -9.40 -3.91 -6.75
C THR A 58 -8.05 -4.60 -6.64
N ALA A 59 -7.48 -4.58 -5.44
CA ALA A 59 -6.22 -5.23 -5.15
C ALA A 59 -6.37 -6.76 -5.16
N PRO A 60 -5.33 -7.51 -5.57
CA PRO A 60 -5.27 -8.94 -5.28
C PRO A 60 -5.06 -9.17 -3.77
N GLN A 61 -5.19 -10.42 -3.31
CA GLN A 61 -4.97 -10.78 -1.90
C GLN A 61 -3.61 -10.32 -1.35
N LYS A 62 -2.58 -10.37 -2.21
CA LYS A 62 -1.21 -9.95 -1.93
C LYS A 62 -0.59 -9.30 -3.16
N MET A 63 0.14 -8.20 -2.97
CA MET A 63 0.94 -7.58 -4.02
C MET A 63 2.24 -7.01 -3.46
N LYS A 64 3.26 -6.86 -4.32
CA LYS A 64 4.50 -6.19 -3.94
C LYS A 64 4.47 -4.74 -4.42
N TYR A 65 4.77 -3.82 -3.52
CA TYR A 65 4.89 -2.40 -3.82
C TYR A 65 6.15 -1.84 -3.14
N LEU A 66 7.07 -1.28 -3.94
CA LEU A 66 8.33 -0.69 -3.46
C LEU A 66 9.14 -1.62 -2.53
N GLY A 67 9.17 -2.92 -2.83
CA GLY A 67 9.90 -3.90 -2.01
C GLY A 67 9.06 -4.52 -0.89
N ILE A 68 7.91 -3.94 -0.55
CA ILE A 68 7.05 -4.38 0.56
C ILE A 68 5.90 -5.25 0.03
N ASN A 69 5.66 -6.37 0.69
CA ASN A 69 4.49 -7.22 0.46
C ASN A 69 3.28 -6.62 1.18
N LEU A 70 2.34 -6.10 0.41
CA LEU A 70 1.05 -5.62 0.91
C LEU A 70 0.01 -6.72 0.82
N THR A 71 -0.80 -6.86 1.86
CA THR A 71 -1.86 -7.86 1.98
C THR A 71 -3.20 -7.18 2.26
N LYS A 72 -4.30 -7.85 1.92
CA LYS A 72 -5.66 -7.44 2.30
C LYS A 72 -5.80 -7.36 3.83
N GLU A 73 -5.22 -8.32 4.53
CA GLU A 73 -5.19 -8.40 5.98
C GLU A 73 -4.00 -7.60 6.53
N VAL A 74 -4.26 -6.39 7.02
CA VAL A 74 -3.23 -5.46 7.53
C VAL A 74 -2.38 -6.09 8.65
N LYS A 75 -2.97 -6.97 9.46
CA LYS A 75 -2.26 -7.72 10.52
C LYS A 75 -1.10 -8.57 9.99
N ASP A 76 -1.17 -9.03 8.74
CA ASP A 76 -0.18 -9.92 8.14
C ASP A 76 1.05 -9.16 7.63
N LEU A 77 0.96 -7.83 7.45
CA LEU A 77 2.05 -6.98 6.97
C LEU A 77 3.32 -7.15 7.81
N TYR A 78 3.18 -7.35 9.13
CA TYR A 78 4.32 -7.56 10.02
C TYR A 78 5.06 -8.86 9.70
N THR A 79 4.32 -9.97 9.63
CA THR A 79 4.90 -11.30 9.41
C THR A 79 5.45 -11.42 7.99
N GLU A 80 4.76 -10.85 7.01
CA GLU A 80 5.12 -10.92 5.58
C GLU A 80 6.35 -10.08 5.21
N ASN A 81 6.69 -9.07 6.02
CA ASN A 81 7.80 -8.17 5.75
C ASN A 81 8.83 -8.20 6.88
N TYR A 82 8.49 -7.66 8.05
CA TYR A 82 9.44 -7.42 9.13
C TYR A 82 10.06 -8.71 9.67
N LYS A 83 9.27 -9.77 9.86
CA LYS A 83 9.79 -11.05 10.35
C LYS A 83 10.85 -11.63 9.39
N THR A 84 10.58 -11.55 8.09
CA THR A 84 11.50 -11.99 7.03
C THR A 84 12.74 -11.09 6.96
N LEU A 85 12.56 -9.77 6.95
CA LEU A 85 13.64 -8.80 6.91
C LEU A 85 14.60 -8.94 8.11
N ILE A 86 14.07 -9.15 9.32
CA ILE A 86 14.89 -9.38 10.52
C ILE A 86 15.72 -10.66 10.39
N LYS A 87 15.18 -11.70 9.73
CA LYS A 87 15.91 -12.96 9.49
C LYS A 87 17.05 -12.74 8.50
N GLU A 88 16.79 -12.02 7.40
CA GLU A 88 17.79 -11.66 6.39
C GLU A 88 18.94 -10.85 7.02
N ILE A 89 18.63 -9.80 7.79
CA ILE A 89 19.63 -8.98 8.49
C ILE A 89 20.49 -9.84 9.45
N LYS A 90 19.88 -10.77 10.19
CA LYS A 90 20.61 -11.70 11.07
C LYS A 90 21.52 -12.64 10.29
N GLU A 91 21.09 -13.07 9.11
CA GLU A 91 21.87 -13.95 8.23
C GLU A 91 23.05 -13.21 7.60
N ASP A 92 22.83 -12.00 7.09
CA ASP A 92 23.89 -11.15 6.53
C ASP A 92 24.95 -10.80 7.58
N LYS A 93 24.52 -10.49 8.82
CA LYS A 93 25.43 -10.29 9.95
C LYS A 93 26.29 -11.53 10.25
N ARG A 94 25.72 -12.74 10.18
CA ARG A 94 26.47 -14.00 10.38
C ARG A 94 27.45 -14.26 9.24
N ASN A 95 27.07 -13.91 8.01
CA ASN A 95 27.87 -14.12 6.81
C ASN A 95 28.97 -13.06 6.63
N GLY A 96 29.14 -12.13 7.57
CA GLY A 96 30.13 -11.06 7.50
C GLY A 96 29.86 -10.03 6.40
N LYS A 97 28.68 -10.09 5.76
CA LYS A 97 28.22 -9.08 4.80
C LYS A 97 27.68 -7.90 5.58
N ILE A 98 28.59 -7.07 6.07
CA ILE A 98 28.23 -5.75 6.60
C ILE A 98 27.66 -4.97 5.43
N PHE A 99 26.39 -4.56 5.51
CA PHE A 99 25.87 -3.55 4.61
C PHE A 99 26.76 -2.32 4.79
N HIS A 100 27.66 -2.07 3.84
CA HIS A 100 28.26 -0.76 3.68
C HIS A 100 27.13 0.17 3.28
N ALA A 101 26.42 0.70 4.26
CA ALA A 101 25.59 1.88 4.08
C ALA A 101 26.57 2.99 3.71
N HIS A 102 26.71 3.25 2.42
CA HIS A 102 27.36 4.46 1.96
C HIS A 102 26.40 5.61 2.31
N GLY A 103 26.55 6.15 3.52
CA GLY A 103 25.82 7.30 4.00
C GLY A 103 26.21 8.57 3.23
N PRO A 104 25.35 9.60 3.23
CA PRO A 104 25.56 10.82 2.46
C PRO A 104 26.59 11.72 3.15
N GLU A 105 27.88 11.47 2.95
CA GLU A 105 28.96 12.38 3.37
C GLU A 105 29.14 13.60 2.41
N LYS A 106 28.13 13.97 1.62
CA LYS A 106 28.20 15.17 0.76
C LYS A 106 26.93 16.02 0.82
N LEU A 107 26.60 16.51 2.01
CA LEU A 107 25.63 17.59 2.13
C LEU A 107 25.98 18.59 3.25
N ILE A 108 27.27 18.86 3.44
CA ILE A 108 27.76 20.11 4.03
C ILE A 108 29.08 20.46 3.33
N LEU A 109 29.00 21.32 2.32
CA LEU A 109 30.00 22.33 1.93
C LEU A 109 29.35 23.26 0.90
#